data_AF-A0A1Q7VJV1-F1
#
_entry.id   AF-A0A1Q7VJV1-F1
#
_cell.length_a   1.000
_cell.length_b   1.000
_cell.length_c   1.000
_cell.angle_alpha   90.00
_cell.angle_beta   90.00
_cell.angle_gamma   90.00
#
_symmetry.space_group_name_H-M   'P 1'
#
loop_
_entity.id
_entity.type
_entity.pdbx_description
1 polymer ?
#
loop_
_entity_poly.entity_id
_entity_poly.type
_entity_poly.pdbx_seq_one_letter_code
_entity_poly.pdbx_strand_id
1 'polypeptide(L)'
;MTDFAPVQEKLTAIMTAHTDYAKGSFEANKQYFAKLATLKTPDEAIQLTTDHMKSARETFVAEAKKIGELYKTFLHGSLTF
;
A
#
# COMPACT_ATOMS: atom_id res chain seq x y z
N MET A 1 14.57 -11.51 31.90
CA MET A 1 14.61 -10.41 30.92
C MET A 1 13.41 -10.60 30.01
N THR A 2 12.56 -9.58 29.87
CA THR A 2 11.41 -9.63 28.95
C THR A 2 11.96 -9.68 27.51
N ASP A 3 11.55 -10.68 26.73
CA ASP A 3 11.95 -10.81 25.33
C ASP A 3 11.12 -9.86 24.46
N PHE A 4 11.78 -8.86 23.88
CA PHE A 4 11.15 -7.86 23.02
C PHE A 4 11.19 -8.23 21.53
N ALA A 5 11.89 -9.30 21.15
CA ALA A 5 12.05 -9.70 19.75
C ALA A 5 10.71 -9.92 19.02
N PRO A 6 9.69 -10.58 19.62
CA PRO A 6 8.39 -10.78 18.97
C PRO A 6 7.62 -9.47 18.72
N VAL A 7 7.80 -8.47 19.57
CA VAL A 7 7.18 -7.15 19.42
C VAL A 7 7.87 -6.37 18.28
N GLN A 8 9.20 -6.40 18.26
CA GLN A 8 10.02 -5.78 17.21
C GLN A 8 9.73 -6.36 15.82
N GLU A 9 9.58 -7.68 15.71
CA GLU A 9 9.25 -8.35 14.44
C GLU A 9 7.92 -7.86 13.87
N LYS A 10 6.87 -7.81 14.71
CA LYS A 10 5.54 -7.36 14.30
C LYS A 10 5.52 -5.89 13.88
N LEU A 11 6.23 -5.02 14.60
CA LEU A 11 6.37 -3.61 14.22
C LEU A 11 7.14 -3.45 12.90
N THR A 12 8.17 -4.27 12.68
CA THR A 12 8.93 -4.28 11.42
C THR A 12 8.04 -4.70 10.25
N ALA A 13 7.17 -5.70 10.43
CA ALA A 13 6.21 -6.10 9.41
C ALA A 13 5.23 -4.97 9.03
N ILE A 14 4.73 -4.21 10.02
CA ILE A 14 3.88 -3.02 9.80
C ILE A 14 4.65 -1.96 9.01
N MET A 15 5.87 -1.63 9.43
CA MET A 15 6.71 -0.63 8.75
C MET A 15 7.00 -1.04 7.29
N THR A 16 7.31 -2.31 7.05
CA THR A 16 7.53 -2.86 5.70
C THR A 16 6.27 -2.72 4.85
N ALA A 17 5.09 -3.08 5.38
CA ALA A 17 3.84 -2.97 4.63
C ALA A 17 3.54 -1.52 4.19
N HIS A 18 3.75 -0.54 5.06
CA HIS A 18 3.63 0.89 4.70
C HIS A 18 4.65 1.31 3.63
N THR A 19 5.90 0.87 3.78
CA THR A 19 6.97 1.19 2.85
C THR A 19 6.69 0.62 1.46
N ASP A 20 6.21 -0.62 1.38
CA ASP A 20 5.88 -1.29 0.13
C ASP A 20 4.68 -0.61 -0.56
N TYR A 21 3.64 -0.25 0.19
CA TYR A 21 2.51 0.51 -0.34
C TYR A 21 2.94 1.86 -0.90
N ALA A 22 3.81 2.59 -0.19
CA ALA A 22 4.33 3.88 -0.64
C ALA A 22 5.13 3.76 -1.94
N LYS A 23 6.04 2.77 -2.02
CA LYS A 23 6.82 2.49 -3.23
C LYS A 23 5.92 2.11 -4.40
N GLY A 24 4.97 1.20 -4.20
CA GLY A 24 4.02 0.77 -5.23
C GLY A 24 3.18 1.93 -5.76
N SER A 25 2.65 2.76 -4.86
CA SER A 25 1.87 3.96 -5.21
C SER A 25 2.69 4.95 -6.03
N PHE A 26 3.94 5.18 -5.64
CA PHE A 26 4.83 6.09 -6.37
C PHE A 26 5.13 5.58 -7.79
N GLU A 27 5.46 4.31 -7.94
CA GLU A 27 5.73 3.71 -9.25
C GLU A 27 4.48 3.71 -10.15
N ALA A 28 3.30 3.40 -9.59
CA ALA A 28 2.04 3.48 -10.32
C ALA A 28 1.75 4.90 -10.84
N ASN A 29 1.99 5.93 -10.00
CA ASN A 29 1.83 7.34 -10.40
C ASN A 29 2.85 7.73 -11.47
N LYS A 30 4.12 7.32 -11.32
CA LYS A 30 5.16 7.56 -12.31
C LYS A 30 4.79 6.99 -13.67
N GLN A 31 4.28 5.76 -13.70
CA GLN A 31 3.80 5.12 -14.93
C GLN A 31 2.58 5.83 -15.51
N TYR A 32 1.65 6.28 -14.66
CA TYR A 32 0.50 7.07 -15.09
C TYR A 32 0.96 8.37 -15.77
N PHE A 33 1.86 9.14 -15.17
CA PHE A 33 2.38 10.38 -15.77
C PHE A 33 3.17 10.13 -17.06
N ALA A 34 3.99 9.08 -17.09
CA ALA A 34 4.72 8.70 -18.29
C ALA A 34 3.77 8.38 -19.45
N LYS A 35 2.69 7.63 -19.18
CA LYS A 35 1.66 7.32 -20.19
C LYS A 35 0.90 8.58 -20.60
N LEU A 36 0.45 9.39 -19.64
CA LEU A 36 -0.29 10.62 -19.87
C LEU A 36 0.45 11.59 -20.80
N ALA A 37 1.77 11.72 -20.63
CA ALA A 37 2.63 12.55 -21.46
C ALA A 37 2.72 12.11 -22.94
N THR A 38 2.34 10.86 -23.25
CA THR A 38 2.41 10.29 -24.61
C THR A 38 1.07 10.27 -25.35
N LEU A 39 -0.03 10.59 -24.67
CA LEU A 39 -1.37 10.53 -25.24
C LEU A 39 -1.62 11.70 -26.20
N LYS A 40 -2.41 11.45 -27.25
CA LYS A 40 -2.68 12.42 -28.31
C LYS A 40 -4.10 12.96 -28.27
N THR A 41 -5.00 12.26 -27.58
CA THR A 41 -6.41 12.60 -27.54
C THR A 41 -6.96 12.67 -26.11
N PRO A 42 -8.00 13.48 -25.88
CA PRO A 42 -8.67 13.55 -24.58
C PRO A 42 -9.31 12.23 -24.13
N ASP A 43 -9.90 11.47 -25.04
CA ASP A 43 -10.58 10.20 -24.71
C ASP A 43 -9.60 9.15 -24.17
N GLU A 44 -8.41 9.05 -24.74
CA GLU A 44 -7.33 8.20 -24.22
C GLU A 44 -6.92 8.62 -22.79
N ALA A 45 -6.89 9.93 -22.52
CA ALA A 45 -6.51 10.46 -21.21
C ALA A 45 -7.59 10.18 -20.15
N ILE A 46 -8.87 10.26 -20.52
CA ILE A 46 -10.00 9.89 -19.65
C ILE A 46 -9.94 8.41 -19.31
N GLN A 47 -9.70 7.55 -20.31
CA GLN A 47 -9.57 6.11 -20.08
C GLN A 47 -8.39 5.80 -19.16
N LEU A 48 -7.20 6.35 -19.45
CA LEU A 48 -6.01 6.16 -18.63
C LEU A 48 -6.22 6.61 -17.17
N THR A 49 -6.85 7.76 -16.97
CA THR A 49 -7.15 8.29 -15.63
C THR A 49 -8.13 7.39 -14.89
N THR A 50 -9.18 6.92 -15.57
CA THR A 50 -10.18 6.02 -15.00
C THR A 50 -9.54 4.69 -14.56
N ASP A 51 -8.70 4.10 -15.41
CA ASP A 51 -8.00 2.86 -15.10
C ASP A 51 -7.01 3.02 -13.95
N HIS A 52 -6.27 4.12 -13.93
CA HIS A 52 -5.36 4.45 -12.83
C HIS A 52 -6.12 4.62 -11.50
N MET A 53 -7.23 5.36 -11.50
CA MET A 53 -8.07 5.54 -10.30
C MET A 53 -8.68 4.22 -9.81
N LYS A 54 -9.11 3.36 -10.74
CA LYS A 54 -9.63 2.02 -10.40
C LYS A 54 -8.55 1.19 -9.72
N SER A 55 -7.39 1.07 -10.34
CA SER A 55 -6.24 0.33 -9.81
C SER A 55 -5.77 0.88 -8.46
N ALA A 56 -5.68 2.20 -8.32
CA ALA A 56 -5.31 2.86 -7.07
C ALA A 56 -6.28 2.53 -5.93
N ARG A 57 -7.59 2.52 -6.20
CA ARG A 57 -8.62 2.15 -5.21
C ARG A 57 -8.50 0.69 -4.79
N GLU A 58 -8.36 -0.22 -5.75
CA GLU A 58 -8.23 -1.66 -5.49
C GLU A 58 -6.97 -1.94 -4.66
N THR A 59 -5.85 -1.33 -5.03
CA THR A 59 -4.57 -1.42 -4.30
C THR A 59 -4.69 -0.88 -2.89
N PHE A 60 -5.28 0.32 -2.72
CA PHE A 60 -5.48 0.93 -1.41
C PHE A 60 -6.32 0.03 -0.49
N VAL A 61 -7.45 -0.49 -0.97
CA VAL A 61 -8.31 -1.38 -0.16
C VAL A 61 -7.57 -2.65 0.25
N ALA A 62 -6.79 -3.25 -0.67
CA ALA A 62 -6.01 -4.44 -0.37
C ALA A 62 -4.93 -4.18 0.69
N GLU A 63 -4.15 -3.11 0.55
CA GLU A 63 -3.08 -2.77 1.50
C GLU A 63 -3.64 -2.28 2.84
N ALA A 64 -4.75 -1.51 2.85
CA ALA A 64 -5.43 -1.12 4.07
C ALA A 64 -5.91 -2.35 4.87
N LYS A 65 -6.45 -3.37 4.19
CA LYS A 65 -6.83 -4.63 4.83
C LYS A 65 -5.60 -5.34 5.41
N LYS A 66 -4.52 -5.47 4.63
CA LYS A 66 -3.26 -6.10 5.06
C LYS A 66 -2.67 -5.42 6.29
N ILE A 67 -2.53 -4.09 6.25
CA ILE A 67 -2.01 -3.29 7.37
C ILE A 67 -2.92 -3.42 8.59
N GLY A 68 -4.24 -3.38 8.39
CA GLY A 68 -5.22 -3.58 9.48
C GLY A 68 -5.08 -4.94 10.17
N GLU A 69 -4.87 -6.02 9.42
CA GLU A 69 -4.62 -7.35 9.99
C GLU A 69 -3.28 -7.43 10.75
N LEU A 70 -2.24 -6.74 10.27
CA LEU A 70 -0.96 -6.64 10.99
C LEU A 70 -1.12 -5.93 12.33
N TYR A 71 -1.89 -4.83 12.38
CA TYR A 71 -2.19 -4.14 13.63
C TYR A 71 -3.02 -4.99 14.61
N LYS A 72 -4.02 -5.74 14.11
CA LYS A 72 -4.77 -6.70 14.96
C LYS A 72 -3.83 -7.76 15.56
N THR A 73 -2.93 -8.31 14.75
CA THR A 73 -1.94 -9.32 15.17
C THR A 73 -0.95 -8.78 16.19
N PHE A 74 -0.54 -7.52 16.03
CA PHE A 74 0.27 -6.79 17.01
C PHE A 74 -0.47 -6.66 18.36
N LEU A 75 -1.67 -6.10 18.34
CA LEU A 75 -2.46 -5.84 19.56
C LEU A 75 -2.86 -7.14 20.29
N HIS A 76 -3.32 -8.16 19.56
CA HIS A 76 -3.67 -9.46 20.14
C HIS A 76 -2.48 -10.12 20.84
N GLY A 77 -1.29 -10.04 20.21
CA GLY A 77 -0.06 -10.51 20.83
C GLY A 77 0.31 -9.72 22.08
N SER A 78 0.17 -8.39 22.09
CA SER A 78 0.50 -7.57 23.25
C SER A 78 -0.41 -7.78 24.47
N LEU A 79 -1.63 -8.29 24.27
CA LEU A 79 -2.63 -8.53 25.33
C LEU A 79 -2.56 -9.95 25.92
N THR A 80 -1.68 -10.81 25.40
CA THR A 80 -1.53 -12.22 25.83
C THR A 80 -0.22 -12.48 26.60
N PHE A 81 0.52 -11.42 26.98
CA PHE A 81 1.68 -11.47 27.87
C PHE A 81 1.35 -11.04 29.30
#